data_AF-A0A3A4RYC1-F1
#
_entry.id   AF-A0A3A4RYC1-F1
#
_cell.length_a   1.000
_cell.length_b   1.000
_cell.length_c   1.000
_cell.angle_alpha   90.00
_cell.angle_beta   90.00
_cell.angle_gamma   90.00
#
_symmetry.space_group_name_H-M   'P 1'
#
loop_
_entity.id
_entity.type
_entity.pdbx_description
1 polymer ?
#
loop_
_entity_poly.entity_id
_entity_poly.type
_entity_poly.pdbx_seq_one_letter_code
_entity_poly.pdbx_strand_id
1 'polypeptide(L)'
;MKMWSRGLGRTELFMDPVTCRIRQDRETGAIIIYGNVKEPVDWEFKGTIYPEDIAGIMKLFMNRFVLKLVLKNIRRYVVHVWKTRSRIERDDTLEERVNSAYEQIMSRGRPGLRI
;
A
#
# COMPACT_ATOMS: atom_id res chain seq x y z
N MET A 1 4.62 -8.57 -3.18
CA MET A 1 4.76 -7.71 -4.37
C MET A 1 6.14 -7.07 -4.33
N LYS A 2 6.82 -6.97 -5.48
CA LYS A 2 8.06 -6.22 -5.58
C LYS A 2 7.80 -4.90 -6.27
N MET A 3 8.30 -3.81 -5.72
CA MET A 3 8.25 -2.50 -6.35
C MET A 3 9.66 -1.98 -6.55
N TRP A 4 9.90 -1.34 -7.68
CA TRP A 4 11.15 -0.66 -7.97
C TRP A 4 10.85 0.79 -8.30
N SER A 5 11.62 1.71 -7.71
CA SER A 5 11.56 3.12 -8.05
C SER A 5 12.96 3.65 -8.28
N ARG A 6 13.11 4.45 -9.33
CA ARG A 6 14.37 5.13 -9.64
C ARG A 6 14.83 6.04 -8.50
N GLY A 7 13.90 6.64 -7.75
CA GLY A 7 14.19 7.52 -6.62
C GLY A 7 14.70 6.79 -5.37
N LEU A 8 14.60 5.46 -5.33
CA LEU A 8 15.01 4.63 -4.19
C LEU A 8 16.37 3.95 -4.37
N GLY A 9 17.13 4.33 -5.41
CA GLY A 9 18.50 3.88 -5.58
C GLY A 9 18.63 2.38 -5.89
N ARG A 10 18.21 1.93 -7.08
CA ARG A 10 18.43 0.55 -7.60
C ARG A 10 17.98 -0.59 -6.66
N THR A 11 17.07 -0.33 -5.74
CA THR A 11 16.61 -1.30 -4.76
C THR A 11 15.18 -1.76 -5.06
N GLU A 12 14.94 -3.08 -5.00
CA GLU A 12 13.58 -3.65 -5.03
C GLU A 12 13.00 -3.62 -3.62
N LEU A 13 11.84 -2.99 -3.42
CA LEU A 13 11.09 -3.04 -2.17
C LEU A 13 10.12 -4.23 -2.19
N PHE A 14 10.11 -4.98 -1.10
CA PHE A 14 9.19 -6.11 -0.90
C PHE A 14 8.04 -5.68 -0.01
N MET A 15 6.85 -5.50 -0.61
CA MET A 15 5.62 -5.20 0.10
C MET A 15 4.68 -6.39 0.04
N ASP A 16 4.04 -6.73 1.15
CA ASP A 16 2.92 -7.67 1.16
C ASP A 16 1.59 -6.91 1.28
N PRO A 17 0.80 -6.81 0.18
CA PRO A 17 -0.50 -6.16 0.23
C PRO A 17 -1.47 -6.82 1.20
N VAL A 18 -1.30 -8.12 1.48
CA VAL A 18 -2.20 -8.86 2.38
C VAL A 18 -2.06 -8.36 3.81
N THR A 19 -0.88 -7.89 4.21
CA THR A 19 -0.63 -7.36 5.56
C THR A 19 -0.94 -5.87 5.70
N CYS A 20 -1.36 -5.20 4.63
CA CYS A 20 -1.67 -3.78 4.67
C CYS A 20 -3.02 -3.53 5.35
N ARG A 21 -3.11 -2.45 6.12
CA ARG A 21 -4.37 -1.94 6.68
C ARG A 21 -5.01 -1.00 5.68
N ILE A 22 -6.32 -1.18 5.46
CA ILE A 22 -7.07 -0.39 4.50
C ILE A 22 -8.20 0.32 5.27
N ARG A 23 -8.23 1.65 5.15
CA ARG A 23 -9.26 2.52 5.72
C ARG A 23 -9.90 3.34 4.62
N GLN A 24 -11.17 3.66 4.80
CA GLN A 24 -11.83 4.64 3.94
C GLN A 24 -11.83 5.98 4.68
N ASP A 25 -11.36 7.01 4.02
CA ASP A 25 -11.58 8.39 4.42
C ASP A 25 -13.03 8.76 4.13
N ARG A 26 -13.78 9.16 5.16
CA ARG A 26 -15.20 9.49 5.04
C ARG A 26 -15.44 10.86 4.44
N GLU A 27 -14.46 11.76 4.51
CA GLU A 27 -14.61 13.13 4.01
C GLU A 27 -14.34 13.21 2.51
N THR A 28 -13.28 12.55 2.06
CA THR A 28 -12.86 12.56 0.65
C THR A 28 -13.35 11.36 -0.15
N GLY A 29 -13.83 10.31 0.53
CA GLY A 29 -14.16 9.02 -0.10
C GLY A 29 -12.93 8.22 -0.53
N ALA A 30 -11.71 8.72 -0.26
CA ALA A 30 -10.47 8.07 -0.64
C ALA A 30 -10.22 6.79 0.19
N ILE A 31 -9.48 5.85 -0.40
CA ILE A 31 -9.01 4.67 0.31
C ILE A 31 -7.56 4.93 0.76
N ILE A 32 -7.33 4.85 2.06
CA ILE A 32 -6.00 4.98 2.67
C ILE A 32 -5.47 3.58 2.98
N ILE A 33 -4.24 3.32 2.53
CA ILE A 33 -3.53 2.06 2.74
C ILE A 33 -2.33 2.37 3.62
N TYR A 34 -2.24 1.69 4.77
CA TYR A 34 -1.09 1.71 5.65
C TYR A 34 -0.38 0.37 5.56
N GLY A 35 0.94 0.40 5.46
CA GLY A 35 1.70 -0.82 5.41
C GLY A 35 3.15 -0.62 5.80
N ASN A 36 3.87 -1.72 5.83
CA ASN A 36 5.28 -1.77 6.14
C ASN A 36 5.98 -2.62 5.07
N VAL A 37 7.04 -2.08 4.50
CA VAL A 37 7.99 -2.78 3.65
C VAL A 37 9.07 -3.30 4.58
N LYS A 38 9.31 -4.61 4.59
CA LYS A 38 10.26 -5.23 5.53
C LYS A 38 11.66 -5.43 4.95
N GLU A 39 11.75 -5.56 3.64
CA GLU A 39 13.00 -5.84 2.97
C GLU A 39 13.13 -4.99 1.71
N PRO A 40 14.33 -4.47 1.42
CA PRO A 40 15.58 -4.52 2.22
C PRO A 40 15.72 -3.38 3.25
N VAL A 41 14.68 -2.54 3.40
CA VAL A 41 14.61 -1.48 4.40
C VAL A 41 13.28 -1.62 5.12
N ASP A 42 13.28 -1.44 6.44
CA ASP A 42 12.08 -1.37 7.27
C ASP A 42 11.43 0.01 7.12
N TRP A 43 10.46 0.13 6.21
CA TRP A 43 9.82 1.41 5.89
C TRP A 43 8.30 1.32 5.95
N GLU A 44 7.72 2.14 6.82
CA GLU A 44 6.27 2.34 6.90
C GLU A 44 5.79 3.34 5.86
N PHE A 45 4.67 3.03 5.20
CA PHE A 45 4.13 3.87 4.14
C PHE A 45 2.63 4.15 4.33
N LYS A 46 2.22 5.30 3.80
CA LYS A 46 0.83 5.72 3.60
C LYS A 46 0.59 5.87 2.10
N GLY A 47 -0.27 5.03 1.55
CA GLY A 47 -0.82 5.17 0.20
C GLY A 47 -2.22 5.76 0.26
N THR A 48 -2.56 6.63 -0.68
CA THR A 48 -3.92 7.16 -0.83
C THR A 48 -4.38 6.90 -2.25
N ILE A 49 -5.54 6.28 -2.38
CA ILE A 49 -6.22 6.03 -3.65
C ILE A 49 -7.45 6.90 -3.67
N TYR A 50 -7.52 7.82 -4.61
CA TYR A 50 -8.66 8.71 -4.79
C TYR A 50 -9.72 8.06 -5.70
N PRO A 51 -10.98 8.53 -5.65
CA PRO A 51 -12.04 8.03 -6.54
C PRO A 51 -11.68 8.10 -8.04
N GLU A 52 -10.88 9.08 -8.45
CA GLU A 52 -10.45 9.28 -9.82
C GLU A 52 -9.47 8.18 -10.30
N ASP A 53 -8.73 7.57 -9.37
CA ASP A 53 -7.76 6.51 -9.67
C ASP A 53 -8.43 5.17 -10.04
N ILE A 54 -9.73 5.02 -9.71
CA ILE A 54 -10.49 3.78 -9.90
C ILE A 54 -10.48 3.33 -11.36
N ALA A 55 -10.54 4.25 -12.32
CA ALA A 55 -10.49 3.90 -13.74
C ALA A 55 -9.16 3.22 -14.12
N GLY A 56 -8.04 3.73 -13.61
CA GLY A 56 -6.71 3.15 -13.83
C GLY A 56 -6.56 1.79 -13.15
N ILE A 57 -7.06 1.68 -11.92
CA ILE A 57 -7.06 0.44 -11.14
C ILE A 57 -7.91 -0.64 -11.85
N MET A 58 -9.11 -0.29 -12.32
CA MET A 58 -9.97 -1.21 -13.06
C MET A 58 -9.32 -1.71 -14.35
N LYS A 59 -8.67 -0.81 -15.10
CA LYS A 59 -7.91 -1.21 -16.30
C LYS A 59 -6.82 -2.24 -16.00
N LEU A 60 -6.13 -2.09 -14.87
CA LEU A 60 -5.11 -3.05 -14.43
C LEU A 60 -5.75 -4.40 -14.07
N PHE A 61 -6.85 -4.40 -13.30
CA PHE A 61 -7.55 -5.63 -12.90
C PHE A 61 -8.18 -6.36 -14.08
N MET A 62 -8.70 -5.65 -15.08
CA MET A 62 -9.27 -6.24 -16.28
C MET A 62 -8.23 -6.72 -17.30
N ASN A 63 -6.94 -6.53 -17.03
CA ASN A 63 -5.89 -7.01 -17.91
C ASN A 63 -5.88 -8.55 -17.97
N ARG A 64 -5.99 -9.11 -19.19
CA ARG A 64 -5.99 -10.57 -19.42
C ARG A 64 -4.85 -11.32 -18.75
N PHE A 65 -3.66 -10.72 -18.65
CA PHE A 65 -2.49 -11.33 -18.03
C PHE A 65 -2.62 -11.37 -16.51
N VAL A 66 -3.14 -10.30 -15.90
CA VAL A 66 -3.45 -10.25 -14.46
C VAL A 66 -4.53 -11.26 -14.12
N LEU A 67 -5.63 -11.28 -14.88
CA LEU A 67 -6.72 -12.25 -14.68
C LEU A 67 -6.23 -13.70 -14.81
N LYS A 68 -5.43 -14.01 -15.82
CA LYS A 68 -4.83 -15.35 -15.98
C LYS A 68 -3.94 -15.74 -14.81
N LEU A 69 -3.16 -14.79 -14.27
CA LEU A 69 -2.31 -15.02 -13.11
C LEU A 69 -3.13 -15.29 -11.84
N VAL A 70 -4.20 -14.52 -11.63
CA VAL A 70 -5.14 -14.71 -10.51
C VAL A 70 -5.81 -16.08 -10.60
N LEU A 71 -6.41 -16.41 -11.74
CA LEU A 71 -7.10 -17.69 -11.96
C LEU A 71 -6.18 -18.89 -11.72
N LYS A 72 -4.93 -18.83 -12.21
CA LYS A 72 -3.94 -19.90 -12.01
C LYS A 72 -3.60 -20.15 -10.53
N ASN A 73 -3.72 -19.13 -9.68
CA ASN A 73 -3.25 -19.18 -8.30
C ASN A 73 -4.37 -19.02 -7.25
N ILE A 74 -5.63 -18.93 -7.68
CA ILE A 74 -6.77 -18.57 -6.82
C ILE A 74 -6.90 -19.45 -5.58
N ARG A 75 -6.68 -20.77 -5.71
CA ARG A 75 -6.74 -21.72 -4.59
C ARG A 75 -5.69 -21.41 -3.52
N ARG A 76 -4.47 -21.06 -3.92
CA ARG A 76 -3.39 -20.68 -2.98
C ARG A 76 -3.70 -19.35 -2.30
N TYR A 77 -4.24 -18.39 -3.05
CA TYR A 77 -4.61 -17.08 -2.51
C TYR A 77 -5.71 -17.15 -1.46
N VAL A 78 -6.77 -17.92 -1.69
CA VAL A 78 -7.87 -18.05 -0.72
C VAL A 78 -7.37 -18.61 0.62
N VAL A 79 -6.58 -19.68 0.59
CA VAL A 79 -5.97 -20.28 1.80
C VAL A 79 -5.03 -19.29 2.49
N HIS A 80 -4.21 -18.57 1.72
CA HIS A 80 -3.27 -17.61 2.26
C HIS A 80 -3.96 -16.43 2.95
N VAL A 81 -4.97 -15.83 2.30
CA VAL A 81 -5.75 -14.72 2.88
C VAL A 81 -6.46 -15.15 4.16
N TRP A 82 -7.04 -16.36 4.18
CA TRP A 82 -7.69 -16.89 5.38
C TRP A 82 -6.71 -17.08 6.54
N LYS A 83 -5.51 -17.61 6.27
CA LYS A 83 -4.47 -17.80 7.30
C LYS A 83 -3.89 -16.47 7.81
N THR A 84 -3.81 -15.45 6.96
CA THR A 84 -3.19 -14.16 7.30
C THR A 84 -4.17 -13.21 8.01
N ARG A 85 -5.49 -13.35 7.80
CA ARG A 85 -6.51 -12.51 8.44
C ARG A 85 -6.41 -12.48 9.98
N SER A 86 -6.04 -13.60 10.62
CA SER A 86 -5.85 -13.67 12.08
C SER A 86 -4.57 -13.00 12.61
N ARG A 87 -3.66 -12.55 11.72
CA ARG A 87 -2.36 -11.97 12.09
C ARG A 87 -2.32 -10.44 12.04
N ILE A 88 -3.20 -9.82 11.26
CA ILE A 88 -3.23 -8.36 10.98
C ILE A 88 -3.82 -7.56 12.17
N GLU A 89 -4.57 -8.24 13.04
CA GLU A 89 -5.29 -7.69 14.20
C GLU A 89 -4.39 -7.18 15.36
N ARG A 90 -3.05 -7.17 15.22
CA ARG A 90 -2.12 -6.96 16.36
C ARG A 90 -1.32 -5.66 16.40
N ASP A 91 -1.36 -4.81 15.39
CA ASP A 91 -0.56 -3.56 15.37
C ASP A 91 -1.43 -2.32 15.18
N ASP A 92 -2.20 -1.99 16.21
CA ASP A 92 -3.06 -0.80 16.22
C ASP A 92 -2.30 0.53 16.23
N THR A 93 -0.99 0.49 16.49
CA THR A 93 -0.13 1.66 16.57
C THR A 93 0.47 2.11 15.22
N LEU A 94 0.41 1.27 14.18
CA LEU A 94 0.97 1.59 12.86
C LEU A 94 0.32 2.84 12.24
N GLU A 95 -1.01 2.94 12.30
CA GLU A 95 -1.76 4.04 11.68
C GLU A 95 -1.35 5.40 12.30
N GLU A 96 -1.25 5.46 13.63
CA GLU A 96 -0.85 6.67 14.37
C GLU A 96 0.60 7.08 14.09
N ARG A 97 1.53 6.11 14.08
CA ARG A 97 2.95 6.36 13.78
C ARG A 97 3.15 6.88 12.36
N VAL A 98 2.45 6.32 11.39
CA VAL A 98 2.53 6.75 10.00
C VAL A 98 1.89 8.11 9.79
N ASN A 99 0.72 8.37 10.41
CA ASN A 99 0.05 9.67 10.28
C ASN A 99 0.85 10.79 10.95
N SER A 100 1.38 10.57 12.15
CA SER A 100 2.24 11.57 12.82
C SER A 100 3.50 11.88 12.01
N ALA A 101 4.15 10.86 11.43
CA ALA A 101 5.30 11.06 10.55
C ALA A 101 4.91 11.85 9.28
N TYR A 102 3.77 11.53 8.67
CA TYR A 102 3.25 12.26 7.51
C TYR A 102 2.98 13.72 7.84
N GLU A 103 2.28 14.01 8.93
CA GLU A 103 1.99 15.37 9.40
C GLU A 103 3.28 16.14 9.71
N GLN A 104 4.26 15.49 10.34
CA GLN A 104 5.55 16.12 10.63
C GLN A 104 6.32 16.49 9.36
N ILE A 105 6.27 15.66 8.31
CA ILE A 105 6.91 15.95 7.02
C ILE A 105 6.16 17.06 6.27
N MET A 106 4.82 17.03 6.26
CA MET A 106 4.01 18.01 5.55
C MET A 106 3.99 19.37 6.24
N SER A 107 3.94 19.40 7.58
CA SER A 107 4.00 20.64 8.38
C SER A 107 5.36 21.32 8.33
N ARG A 108 6.45 20.55 8.19
CA ARG A 108 7.81 21.10 8.12
C ARG A 108 8.09 21.87 6.83
N GLY A 109 7.23 21.80 5.81
CA GLY A 109 7.36 22.51 4.53
C GLY A 109 8.66 22.15 3.82
N ARG A 110 8.61 21.46 2.67
CA ARG A 110 9.84 21.11 1.92
C ARG A 110 10.71 22.37 1.72
N PRO A 111 11.91 22.47 2.32
CA PRO A 111 12.82 23.56 2.02
C PRO A 111 13.32 23.33 0.59
N GLY A 112 12.70 23.98 -0.39
CA GLY A 112 13.18 23.97 -1.78
C GLY A 112 12.16 23.84 -2.91
N LEU A 113 10.85 23.81 -2.67
CA LEU A 113 9.85 23.92 -3.76
C LEU A 113 9.28 25.35 -3.82
N ARG A 114 10.10 26.28 -4.33
CA ARG A 114 9.59 27.48 -5.01
C ARG A 114 9.50 27.12 -6.49
N ILE A 115 8.28 27.00 -7.01
CA ILE A 115 8.00 27.11 -8.44
C ILE A 115 7.53 28.55 -8.67
#